data_AF-A0A950SMX8-F1
#
_entry.id   AF-A0A950SMX8-F1
#
_cell.length_a   1.000
_cell.length_b   1.000
_cell.length_c   1.000
_cell.angle_alpha   90.00
_cell.angle_beta   90.00
_cell.angle_gamma   90.00
#
_symmetry.space_group_name_H-M   'P 1'
#
loop_
_entity.id
_entity.type
_entity.pdbx_description
1 polymer ?
#
loop_
_entity_poly.entity_id
_entity_poly.type
_entity_poly.pdbx_seq_one_letter_code
_entity_poly.pdbx_strand_id
1 'polypeptide(L)'
;MSGQTGHAMPATPPWPAAPSSGRRARRSDQYSRFVAVLKGLLPVIGMALLALVAVWPRLVPFLDSVRLGFPVIDLREAHELRMLNPRYAGVDRFNRPYIVTSAVGRQAPNREDLMSLERPRAQMTMHNGALVVVTAATAMYQSQAQLLDLFGDVNLVHENGTRFVTNTAHVDVAADTAVGNDPVAGHGPSGDITAQGFRVVDQGNTIVFTGRSHLLLKGTKPSPGSAAVPPSLPPEISETAAAVQAAAASHEVIGPEPASVVDPPTRWSPPATAARPEPVGRPHSTAKREAPSKGPLSPGKTKADAG
;
A
#
# COMPACT_ATOMS: atom_id res chain seq x y z
N MET A 1 -146.55 12.71 -22.67
CA MET A 1 -146.39 13.97 -23.44
C MET A 1 -145.07 13.86 -24.18
N SER A 2 -145.09 13.52 -25.47
CA SER A 2 -145.09 14.47 -26.61
C SER A 2 -143.76 15.24 -26.67
N GLY A 3 -142.99 15.33 -27.75
CA GLY A 3 -143.02 14.90 -29.15
C GLY A 3 -141.56 14.96 -29.67
N GLN A 4 -141.18 14.26 -30.74
CA GLN A 4 -141.27 14.73 -32.13
C GLN A 4 -140.42 16.02 -32.33
N THR A 5 -139.44 16.20 -33.21
CA THR A 5 -138.91 15.56 -34.44
C THR A 5 -137.64 16.32 -34.82
N GLY A 6 -136.73 15.73 -35.60
CA GLY A 6 -135.71 16.53 -36.30
C GLY A 6 -134.59 15.71 -36.92
N HIS A 7 -134.72 15.44 -38.21
CA HIS A 7 -133.80 14.69 -39.06
C HIS A 7 -132.45 15.39 -39.32
N ALA A 8 -131.41 14.57 -39.58
CA ALA A 8 -130.36 14.68 -40.61
C ALA A 8 -128.94 14.40 -40.09
N MET A 9 -128.42 13.21 -40.41
CA MET A 9 -126.99 12.95 -40.64
C MET A 9 -126.71 13.15 -42.17
N PRO A 10 -125.46 13.21 -42.69
CA PRO A 10 -124.15 13.06 -42.05
C PRO A 10 -123.12 14.15 -42.43
N ALA A 11 -122.18 14.46 -41.54
CA ALA A 11 -120.87 14.98 -41.94
C ALA A 11 -119.79 14.52 -40.96
N THR A 12 -118.88 13.72 -41.48
CA THR A 12 -117.67 13.21 -40.85
C THR A 12 -116.77 14.34 -40.32
N PRO A 13 -116.30 14.28 -39.07
CA PRO A 13 -115.21 15.14 -38.60
C PRO A 13 -113.86 14.63 -39.12
N PRO A 14 -113.03 15.44 -39.81
CA PRO A 14 -111.61 15.10 -39.94
C PRO A 14 -110.95 15.42 -38.59
N TRP A 15 -110.83 14.41 -37.72
CA TRP A 15 -109.90 14.52 -36.60
C TRP A 15 -108.48 14.68 -37.16
N PRO A 16 -107.71 15.70 -36.75
CA PRO A 16 -106.30 15.75 -37.07
C PRO A 16 -105.62 14.53 -36.44
N ALA A 17 -105.00 13.73 -37.31
CA ALA A 17 -104.25 12.54 -36.94
C ALA A 17 -103.25 12.89 -35.83
N ALA A 18 -103.37 12.20 -34.70
CA ALA A 18 -102.31 12.13 -33.72
C ALA A 18 -101.05 11.58 -34.43
N PRO A 19 -99.89 12.25 -34.34
CA PRO A 19 -98.67 11.71 -34.90
C PRO A 19 -98.31 10.43 -34.15
N SER A 20 -98.51 9.32 -34.86
CA SER A 20 -98.03 8.01 -34.50
C SER A 20 -96.51 7.93 -34.73
N SER A 21 -95.91 6.94 -34.06
CA SER A 21 -94.59 6.39 -34.34
C SER A 21 -93.38 7.23 -33.89
N GLY A 22 -92.97 6.94 -32.66
CA GLY A 22 -91.66 6.36 -32.40
C GLY A 22 -90.47 6.98 -33.12
N ARG A 23 -89.76 7.85 -32.41
CA ARG A 23 -88.31 7.96 -32.53
C ARG A 23 -87.73 8.33 -31.17
N ARG A 24 -87.67 7.32 -30.30
CA ARG A 24 -86.76 7.35 -29.15
C ARG A 24 -85.34 7.61 -29.69
N ALA A 25 -84.70 8.61 -29.11
CA ALA A 25 -83.25 8.77 -29.03
C ALA A 25 -82.45 8.49 -30.31
N ARG A 26 -82.32 9.49 -31.19
CA ARG A 26 -81.14 9.61 -32.07
C ARG A 26 -79.91 10.06 -31.26
N ARG A 27 -79.53 9.27 -30.26
CA ARG A 27 -78.29 9.49 -29.49
C ARG A 27 -77.71 8.17 -28.98
N SER A 28 -77.56 7.18 -29.85
CA SER A 28 -76.90 5.92 -29.48
C SER A 28 -76.11 5.23 -30.59
N ASP A 29 -75.96 5.80 -31.80
CA ASP A 29 -75.18 5.11 -32.85
C ASP A 29 -73.67 5.14 -32.62
N GLN A 30 -73.13 6.20 -31.98
CA GLN A 30 -71.71 6.24 -31.62
C GLN A 30 -71.40 5.34 -30.43
N TYR A 31 -72.28 5.29 -29.43
CA TYR A 31 -72.14 4.42 -28.26
C TYR A 31 -72.33 2.95 -28.63
N SER A 32 -73.26 2.65 -29.55
CA SER A 32 -73.47 1.30 -30.09
C SER A 32 -72.24 0.78 -30.86
N ARG A 33 -71.60 1.64 -31.68
CA ARG A 33 -70.36 1.28 -32.38
C ARG A 33 -69.17 1.11 -31.43
N PHE A 34 -69.02 1.98 -30.42
CA PHE A 34 -67.99 1.84 -29.39
C PHE A 34 -68.13 0.53 -28.60
N VAL A 35 -69.37 0.18 -28.21
CA VAL A 35 -69.65 -1.06 -27.49
C VAL A 35 -69.44 -2.29 -28.38
N ALA A 36 -69.78 -2.22 -29.67
CA ALA A 36 -69.52 -3.30 -30.63
C ALA A 36 -68.02 -3.51 -30.85
N VAL A 37 -67.22 -2.44 -30.96
CA VAL A 37 -65.75 -2.52 -31.03
C VAL A 37 -65.17 -3.09 -29.74
N LEU A 38 -65.62 -2.62 -28.57
CA LEU A 38 -65.11 -3.08 -27.28
C LEU A 38 -65.44 -4.56 -27.04
N LYS A 39 -66.61 -5.03 -27.49
CA LYS A 39 -67.03 -6.44 -27.42
C LYS A 39 -66.16 -7.36 -28.30
N GLY A 40 -65.58 -6.85 -29.38
CA GLY A 40 -64.58 -7.57 -30.20
C GLY A 40 -63.15 -7.41 -29.72
N LEU A 41 -62.79 -6.24 -29.16
CA LEU A 41 -61.44 -5.94 -28.71
C LEU A 41 -61.07 -6.71 -27.43
N LEU A 42 -62.03 -6.93 -26.53
CA LEU A 42 -61.81 -7.63 -25.28
C LEU A 42 -61.25 -9.07 -25.47
N PRO A 43 -61.86 -9.96 -26.29
CA PRO A 43 -61.29 -11.28 -26.52
C PRO A 43 -59.97 -11.21 -27.29
N VAL A 44 -59.78 -10.24 -28.18
CA VAL A 44 -58.52 -10.07 -28.94
C VAL A 44 -57.36 -9.69 -28.02
N ILE A 45 -57.57 -8.75 -27.08
CA ILE A 45 -56.56 -8.40 -26.08
C ILE A 45 -56.26 -9.58 -25.17
N GLY A 46 -57.27 -10.32 -24.73
CA GLY A 46 -57.08 -11.53 -23.92
C GLY A 46 -56.23 -12.58 -24.65
N MET A 47 -56.52 -12.80 -25.94
CA MET A 47 -55.76 -13.75 -26.77
C MET A 47 -54.33 -13.25 -27.03
N ALA A 48 -54.14 -11.93 -27.23
CA ALA A 48 -52.83 -11.32 -27.40
C ALA A 48 -51.97 -11.42 -26.13
N LEU A 49 -52.56 -11.22 -24.94
CA LEU A 49 -51.86 -11.38 -23.67
C LEU A 49 -51.47 -12.86 -23.43
N LEU A 50 -52.36 -13.81 -23.73
CA LEU A 50 -52.04 -15.24 -23.66
C LEU A 50 -50.92 -15.62 -24.64
N ALA A 51 -50.96 -15.12 -25.87
CA ALA A 51 -49.90 -15.33 -26.85
C ALA A 51 -48.58 -14.70 -26.39
N LEU A 52 -48.62 -13.50 -25.81
CA LEU A 52 -47.44 -12.83 -25.28
C LEU A 52 -46.77 -13.65 -24.17
N VAL A 53 -47.55 -14.19 -23.22
CA VAL A 53 -47.03 -15.04 -22.15
C VAL A 53 -46.46 -16.35 -22.70
N ALA A 54 -47.13 -16.96 -23.69
CA ALA A 54 -46.67 -18.20 -24.32
C ALA A 54 -45.37 -18.01 -25.14
N VAL A 55 -45.20 -16.84 -25.76
CA VAL A 55 -44.00 -16.50 -26.54
C VAL A 55 -42.93 -15.83 -25.67
N TRP A 56 -43.26 -15.37 -24.46
CA TRP A 56 -42.33 -14.76 -23.50
C TRP A 56 -41.01 -15.53 -23.33
N PRO A 57 -40.99 -16.86 -23.06
CA PRO A 57 -39.73 -17.60 -22.91
C PRO A 57 -38.89 -17.68 -24.20
N ARG A 58 -39.49 -17.47 -25.37
CA ARG A 58 -38.78 -17.37 -26.66
C ARG A 58 -38.35 -15.94 -26.97
N LEU A 59 -39.03 -14.94 -26.43
CA LEU A 59 -38.67 -13.53 -26.56
C LEU A 59 -37.44 -13.17 -25.71
N VAL A 60 -37.30 -13.74 -24.51
CA VAL A 60 -36.13 -13.53 -23.62
C VAL A 60 -34.80 -13.75 -24.34
N PRO A 61 -34.52 -14.91 -24.99
CA PRO A 61 -33.25 -15.12 -25.68
C PRO A 61 -33.06 -14.23 -26.92
N PHE A 62 -34.15 -13.81 -27.57
CA PHE A 62 -34.08 -12.86 -28.70
C PHE A 62 -33.78 -11.43 -28.23
N LEU A 63 -34.37 -10.99 -27.13
CA LEU A 63 -34.06 -9.72 -26.49
C LEU A 63 -32.62 -9.71 -25.94
N ASP A 64 -32.15 -10.82 -25.39
CA ASP A 64 -30.75 -10.95 -24.97
C ASP A 64 -29.79 -10.88 -26.17
N SER A 65 -30.15 -11.48 -27.31
CA SER A 65 -29.36 -11.38 -28.55
C SER A 65 -29.29 -9.95 -29.11
N VAL A 66 -30.37 -9.16 -28.96
CA VAL A 66 -30.37 -7.73 -29.30
C VAL A 66 -29.62 -6.89 -28.26
N ARG A 67 -29.60 -7.32 -26.98
CA ARG A 67 -28.76 -6.72 -25.93
C ARG A 67 -27.28 -7.02 -26.09
N LEU A 68 -26.85 -8.03 -26.85
CA LEU A 68 -25.44 -8.23 -27.23
C LEU A 68 -24.94 -7.23 -28.29
N GLY A 69 -25.85 -6.49 -28.95
CA GLY A 69 -25.53 -5.40 -29.88
C GLY A 69 -25.33 -4.04 -29.23
N PHE A 70 -25.68 -3.91 -27.94
CA PHE A 70 -25.26 -2.81 -27.09
C PHE A 70 -24.22 -3.38 -26.13
N PRO A 71 -23.01 -2.83 -26.01
CA PRO A 71 -22.07 -3.29 -25.01
C PRO A 71 -22.70 -3.10 -23.62
N VAL A 72 -23.30 -4.18 -23.08
CA VAL A 72 -23.52 -4.32 -21.66
C VAL A 72 -22.12 -4.37 -21.09
N ILE A 73 -21.66 -3.23 -20.58
CA ILE A 73 -20.44 -3.16 -19.77
C ILE A 73 -20.66 -4.16 -18.66
N ASP A 74 -19.89 -5.25 -18.68
CA ASP A 74 -19.89 -6.25 -17.62
C ASP A 74 -19.32 -5.57 -16.36
N LEU A 75 -20.22 -4.96 -15.58
CA LEU A 75 -19.90 -4.21 -14.36
C LEU A 75 -19.25 -5.09 -13.28
N ARG A 76 -19.20 -6.42 -13.47
CA ARG A 76 -18.52 -7.35 -12.56
C ARG A 76 -17.04 -7.57 -12.90
N GLU A 77 -16.61 -7.28 -14.12
CA GLU A 77 -15.20 -7.37 -14.54
C GLU A 77 -14.53 -5.97 -14.66
N ALA A 78 -15.33 -4.90 -14.58
CA ALA A 78 -14.93 -3.52 -14.83
C ALA A 78 -14.94 -2.59 -13.59
N HIS A 79 -14.50 -3.05 -12.42
CA HIS A 79 -14.29 -2.16 -11.26
C HIS A 79 -12.80 -2.05 -10.86
N GLU A 80 -11.87 -2.08 -11.82
CA GLU A 80 -10.55 -1.48 -11.59
C GLU A 80 -10.76 0.04 -11.51
N LEU A 81 -10.86 0.58 -10.29
CA LEU A 81 -11.05 2.02 -10.10
C LEU A 81 -9.81 2.74 -10.60
N ARG A 82 -9.94 3.38 -11.77
CA ARG A 82 -8.87 4.16 -12.40
C ARG A 82 -9.00 5.62 -12.02
N MET A 83 -7.95 6.15 -11.41
CA MET A 83 -7.84 7.54 -10.99
C MET A 83 -6.78 8.25 -11.84
N LEU A 84 -7.08 9.49 -12.26
CA LEU A 84 -6.11 10.37 -12.92
C LEU A 84 -5.50 11.31 -11.89
N ASN A 85 -4.18 11.46 -11.94
CA ASN A 85 -3.42 12.28 -10.99
C ASN A 85 -3.78 12.03 -9.51
N PRO A 86 -3.88 10.76 -9.04
CA PRO A 86 -4.21 10.52 -7.65
C PRO A 86 -3.11 11.08 -6.76
N ARG A 87 -3.55 11.67 -5.64
CA ARG A 87 -2.67 12.23 -4.61
C ARG A 87 -3.07 11.61 -3.29
N TYR A 88 -2.13 10.89 -2.70
CA TYR A 88 -2.22 10.36 -1.36
C TYR A 88 -1.35 11.18 -0.43
N ALA A 89 -1.88 11.53 0.74
CA ALA A 89 -1.14 12.17 1.80
C ALA A 89 -1.32 11.35 3.06
N GLY A 90 -0.22 11.08 3.75
CA GLY A 90 -0.21 10.32 4.99
C GLY A 90 0.81 10.89 5.96
N VAL A 91 0.88 10.27 7.13
CA VAL A 91 1.93 10.53 8.12
C VAL A 91 2.64 9.22 8.43
N ASP A 92 3.94 9.30 8.64
CA ASP A 92 4.73 8.16 9.11
C ASP A 92 4.57 7.96 10.63
N ARG A 93 5.29 7.00 11.20
CA ARG A 93 5.28 6.71 12.64
C ARG A 93 5.79 7.86 13.52
N PHE A 94 6.54 8.80 12.93
CA PHE A 94 7.09 9.97 13.61
C PHE A 94 6.23 11.22 13.37
N ASN A 95 5.02 11.03 12.85
CA ASN A 95 4.06 12.10 12.56
C ASN A 95 4.60 13.10 11.52
N ARG A 96 5.50 12.66 10.63
CA ARG A 96 6.02 13.46 9.52
C ARG A 96 5.14 13.24 8.28
N PRO A 97 4.71 14.31 7.59
CA PRO A 97 3.88 14.18 6.42
C PRO A 97 4.67 13.62 5.24
N TYR A 98 4.03 12.74 4.49
CA TYR A 98 4.49 12.30 3.18
C TYR A 98 3.37 12.42 2.15
N ILE A 99 3.75 12.62 0.90
CA ILE A 99 2.82 12.77 -0.21
C ILE A 99 3.27 11.86 -1.35
N VAL A 100 2.37 11.00 -1.81
CA VAL A 100 2.55 10.17 -2.99
C VAL A 100 1.61 10.66 -4.09
N THR A 101 2.18 11.07 -5.21
CA THR A 101 1.45 11.48 -6.41
C THR A 101 1.78 10.52 -7.53
N SER A 102 0.88 10.33 -8.50
CA SER A 102 1.19 9.57 -9.72
C SER A 102 0.41 10.13 -10.89
N ALA A 103 0.74 9.74 -12.12
CA ALA A 103 -0.03 10.17 -13.29
C ALA A 103 -1.36 9.40 -13.40
N VAL A 104 -1.32 8.09 -13.11
CA VAL A 104 -2.49 7.20 -13.14
C VAL A 104 -2.39 6.26 -11.96
N GLY A 105 -3.48 6.15 -11.20
CA GLY A 105 -3.65 5.12 -10.17
C GLY A 105 -4.71 4.12 -10.60
N ARG A 106 -4.49 2.84 -10.30
CA ARG A 106 -5.48 1.79 -10.50
C ARG A 106 -5.62 0.97 -9.22
N GLN A 107 -6.82 0.92 -8.67
CA GLN A 107 -7.09 0.13 -7.48
C GLN A 107 -7.59 -1.27 -7.90
N ALA A 108 -7.04 -2.31 -7.29
CA ALA A 108 -7.44 -3.67 -7.62
C ALA A 108 -8.88 -3.95 -7.11
N PRO A 109 -9.76 -4.57 -7.92
CA PRO A 109 -11.17 -4.77 -7.57
C PRO A 109 -11.39 -5.71 -6.37
N ASN A 110 -10.45 -6.63 -6.13
CA ASN A 110 -10.50 -7.60 -5.02
C ASN A 110 -9.58 -7.23 -3.84
N ARG A 111 -8.84 -6.11 -3.94
CA ARG A 111 -7.88 -5.64 -2.94
C ARG A 111 -7.85 -4.13 -2.92
N GLU A 112 -8.71 -3.55 -2.09
CA GLU A 112 -8.81 -2.10 -1.93
C GLU A 112 -7.53 -1.48 -1.35
N ASP A 113 -6.69 -2.26 -0.67
CA ASP A 113 -5.42 -1.84 -0.11
C ASP A 113 -4.30 -1.71 -1.17
N LEU A 114 -4.40 -2.44 -2.28
CA LEU A 114 -3.38 -2.51 -3.31
C LEU A 114 -3.70 -1.57 -4.47
N MET A 115 -2.78 -0.64 -4.71
CA MET A 115 -2.88 0.36 -5.77
C MET A 115 -1.68 0.31 -6.70
N SER A 116 -1.95 0.21 -8.00
CA SER A 116 -0.97 0.37 -9.07
C SER A 116 -0.82 1.83 -9.45
N LEU A 117 0.40 2.34 -9.40
CA LEU A 117 0.73 3.73 -9.67
C LEU A 117 1.64 3.80 -10.89
N GLU A 118 1.24 4.56 -11.90
CA GLU A 118 2.06 4.85 -13.09
C GLU A 118 2.74 6.21 -12.93
N ARG A 119 4.06 6.25 -13.17
CA ARG A 119 4.91 7.43 -12.94
C ARG A 119 4.72 8.03 -11.54
N PRO A 120 4.90 7.23 -10.48
CA PRO A 120 4.80 7.71 -9.11
C PRO A 120 5.90 8.74 -8.79
N ARG A 121 5.54 9.71 -7.96
CA ARG A 121 6.40 10.70 -7.32
C ARG A 121 6.03 10.78 -5.85
N ALA A 122 6.91 10.28 -5.00
CA ALA A 122 6.81 10.35 -3.55
C ALA A 122 7.68 11.49 -3.01
N GLN A 123 7.18 12.19 -2.00
CA GLN A 123 7.87 13.27 -1.31
C GLN A 123 7.74 13.03 0.19
N MET A 124 8.85 13.05 0.91
CA MET A 124 8.91 12.77 2.34
C MET A 124 9.90 13.69 3.03
N THR A 125 9.56 14.14 4.24
CA THR A 125 10.46 14.91 5.10
C THR A 125 11.24 13.97 6.00
N MET A 126 12.57 14.02 5.94
CA MET A 126 13.49 13.24 6.78
C MET A 126 13.57 13.81 8.21
N HIS A 127 14.25 13.09 9.11
CA HIS A 127 14.38 13.51 10.52
C HIS A 127 15.09 14.86 10.68
N ASN A 128 16.03 15.16 9.78
CA ASN A 128 16.82 16.39 9.77
C ASN A 128 16.07 17.57 9.12
N GLY A 129 14.80 17.38 8.74
CA GLY A 129 13.99 18.36 8.03
C GLY A 129 14.22 18.40 6.52
N ALA A 130 15.19 17.64 5.99
CA ALA A 130 15.50 17.64 4.57
C ALA A 130 14.38 16.95 3.77
N LEU A 131 14.08 17.49 2.58
CA LEU A 131 13.13 16.88 1.67
C LEU A 131 13.79 15.79 0.82
N VAL A 132 13.14 14.62 0.75
CA VAL A 132 13.51 13.54 -0.17
C VAL A 132 12.39 13.33 -1.17
N VAL A 133 12.79 13.27 -2.44
CA VAL A 133 11.89 13.03 -3.57
C VAL A 133 12.29 11.74 -4.24
N VAL A 134 11.34 10.84 -4.43
CA VAL A 134 11.54 9.57 -5.13
C VAL A 134 10.59 9.51 -6.32
N THR A 135 11.11 9.13 -7.49
CA THR A 135 10.32 8.90 -8.70
C THR A 135 10.64 7.53 -9.28
N ALA A 136 9.66 6.90 -9.94
CA ALA A 136 9.87 5.64 -10.66
C ALA A 136 8.97 5.58 -11.90
N ALA A 137 9.14 4.55 -12.73
CA ALA A 137 8.27 4.28 -13.88
C ALA A 137 6.92 3.70 -13.42
N THR A 138 6.93 2.75 -12.49
CA THR A 138 5.73 2.12 -11.91
C THR A 138 5.94 1.87 -10.42
N ALA A 139 4.85 1.87 -9.64
CA ALA A 139 4.87 1.39 -8.26
C ALA A 139 3.63 0.60 -7.89
N MET A 140 3.79 -0.28 -6.91
CA MET A 140 2.70 -0.90 -6.17
C MET A 140 2.68 -0.28 -4.77
N TYR A 141 1.56 0.29 -4.38
CA TYR A 141 1.36 0.83 -3.04
C TYR A 141 0.35 -0.01 -2.28
N GLN A 142 0.72 -0.45 -1.07
CA GLN A 142 -0.12 -1.19 -0.15
C GLN A 142 -0.45 -0.29 1.03
N SER A 143 -1.69 0.23 1.09
CA SER A 143 -2.08 1.23 2.10
C SER A 143 -2.12 0.67 3.53
N GLN A 144 -2.55 -0.60 3.70
CA GLN A 144 -2.62 -1.24 5.01
C GLN A 144 -1.24 -1.54 5.61
N ALA A 145 -0.32 -2.05 4.80
CA ALA A 145 1.05 -2.35 5.22
C ALA A 145 1.98 -1.12 5.15
N GLN A 146 1.52 -0.02 4.53
CA GLN A 146 2.32 1.15 4.20
C GLN A 146 3.61 0.81 3.43
N LEU A 147 3.50 -0.18 2.52
CA LEU A 147 4.61 -0.66 1.71
C LEU A 147 4.51 -0.05 0.31
N LEU A 148 5.62 0.46 -0.19
CA LEU A 148 5.74 1.06 -1.52
C LEU A 148 6.85 0.34 -2.29
N ASP A 149 6.44 -0.47 -3.26
CA ASP A 149 7.34 -1.17 -4.17
C ASP A 149 7.48 -0.37 -5.46
N LEU A 150 8.71 0.03 -5.80
CA LEU A 150 9.05 0.86 -6.94
C LEU A 150 9.76 0.02 -8.00
N PHE A 151 9.36 0.17 -9.26
CA PHE A 151 9.86 -0.60 -10.38
C PHE A 151 10.19 0.31 -11.57
N GLY A 152 11.38 0.12 -12.13
CA GLY A 152 11.88 0.83 -13.31
C GLY A 152 12.28 2.26 -13.01
N ASP A 153 13.48 2.67 -13.47
CA ASP A 153 14.00 4.04 -13.42
C ASP A 153 13.78 4.73 -12.06
N VAL A 154 14.08 4.03 -10.96
CA VAL A 154 13.91 4.57 -9.62
C VAL A 154 14.99 5.61 -9.35
N ASN A 155 14.58 6.86 -9.17
CA ASN A 155 15.45 7.99 -8.93
C ASN A 155 15.09 8.63 -7.59
N LEU A 156 16.06 8.66 -6.68
CA LEU A 156 15.95 9.34 -5.40
C LEU A 156 16.81 10.60 -5.44
N VAL A 157 16.22 11.72 -5.05
CA VAL A 157 16.89 13.02 -4.97
C VAL A 157 16.74 13.55 -3.55
N HIS A 158 17.87 13.91 -2.95
CA HIS A 158 17.95 14.56 -1.66
C HIS A 158 18.26 16.05 -1.84
N GLU A 159 17.77 16.88 -0.93
CA GLU A 159 17.94 18.34 -0.97
C GLU A 159 19.41 18.81 -1.01
N ASN A 160 20.32 18.04 -0.42
CA ASN A 160 21.78 18.30 -0.42
C ASN A 160 22.47 18.06 -1.78
N GLY A 161 21.72 17.74 -2.83
CA GLY A 161 22.23 17.46 -4.18
C GLY A 161 22.63 15.99 -4.42
N THR A 162 22.44 15.11 -3.45
CA THR A 162 22.68 13.67 -3.63
C THR A 162 21.57 13.04 -4.45
N ARG A 163 21.93 12.22 -5.43
CA ARG A 163 21.01 11.44 -6.26
C ARG A 163 21.40 9.97 -6.23
N PHE A 164 20.40 9.08 -6.14
CA PHE A 164 20.55 7.65 -6.35
C PHE A 164 19.67 7.18 -7.49
N VAL A 165 20.19 6.25 -8.29
CA VAL A 165 19.48 5.62 -9.41
C VAL A 165 19.58 4.11 -9.26
N THR A 166 18.44 3.42 -9.34
CA THR A 166 18.35 1.96 -9.31
C THR A 166 17.14 1.48 -10.13
N ASN A 167 17.04 0.18 -10.37
CA ASN A 167 15.93 -0.40 -11.12
C ASN A 167 14.75 -0.81 -10.23
N THR A 168 15.00 -1.25 -9.00
CA THR A 168 13.95 -1.61 -8.03
C THR A 168 14.27 -1.09 -6.63
N ALA A 169 13.23 -0.73 -5.90
CA ALA A 169 13.33 -0.36 -4.50
C ALA A 169 12.05 -0.74 -3.75
N HIS A 170 12.20 -1.38 -2.60
CA HIS A 170 11.11 -1.67 -1.68
C HIS A 170 11.23 -0.71 -0.50
N VAL A 171 10.20 0.11 -0.28
CA VAL A 171 10.18 1.12 0.78
C VAL A 171 9.10 0.74 1.77
N ASP A 172 9.50 0.55 3.02
CA ASP A 172 8.60 0.41 4.16
C ASP A 172 8.45 1.77 4.83
N VAL A 173 7.35 2.45 4.51
CA VAL A 173 7.02 3.77 5.07
C VAL A 173 6.64 3.65 6.53
N ALA A 174 6.04 2.52 6.95
CA ALA A 174 5.77 2.27 8.34
C ALA A 174 7.06 2.20 9.13
N ALA A 175 8.12 1.55 8.62
CA ALA A 175 9.40 1.34 9.30
C ALA A 175 10.49 2.37 9.03
N ASP A 176 10.26 3.31 8.12
CA ASP A 176 11.29 4.24 7.63
C ASP A 176 12.53 3.49 7.12
N THR A 177 12.33 2.37 6.44
CA THR A 177 13.40 1.56 5.84
C THR A 177 13.17 1.38 4.35
N ALA A 178 14.27 1.16 3.63
CA ALA A 178 14.21 0.86 2.21
C ALA A 178 15.25 -0.18 1.85
N VAL A 179 14.95 -1.07 0.91
CA VAL A 179 15.87 -2.11 0.44
C VAL A 179 15.79 -2.22 -1.08
N GLY A 180 16.93 -2.48 -1.70
CA GLY A 180 17.01 -2.79 -3.12
C GLY A 180 18.13 -3.78 -3.38
N ASN A 181 17.82 -4.82 -4.14
CA ASN A 181 18.77 -5.88 -4.51
C ASN A 181 19.36 -5.68 -5.92
N ASP A 182 18.90 -4.65 -6.63
CA ASP A 182 19.40 -4.28 -7.94
C ASP A 182 20.58 -3.32 -7.83
N PRO A 183 21.44 -3.27 -8.87
CA PRO A 183 22.54 -2.31 -8.92
C PRO A 183 22.06 -0.88 -8.67
N VAL A 184 22.82 -0.17 -7.85
CA VAL A 184 22.54 1.21 -7.46
C VAL A 184 23.75 2.08 -7.78
N ALA A 185 23.49 3.24 -8.38
CA ALA A 185 24.48 4.28 -8.62
C ALA A 185 24.07 5.55 -7.87
N GLY A 186 24.93 6.01 -6.97
CA GLY A 186 24.78 7.25 -6.24
C GLY A 186 25.78 8.30 -6.71
N HIS A 187 25.33 9.54 -6.82
CA HIS A 187 26.17 10.70 -7.12
C HIS A 187 25.87 11.77 -6.07
N GLY A 188 26.90 12.32 -5.44
CA GLY A 188 26.73 13.36 -4.44
C GLY A 188 27.95 14.28 -4.31
N PRO A 189 27.86 15.29 -3.42
CA PRO A 189 28.94 16.25 -3.20
C PRO A 189 30.25 15.61 -2.72
N SER A 190 30.14 14.53 -1.94
CA SER A 190 31.27 13.79 -1.38
C SER A 190 31.93 12.82 -2.37
N GLY A 191 31.26 12.48 -3.47
CA GLY A 191 31.74 11.46 -4.40
C GLY A 191 30.64 10.72 -5.14
N ASP A 192 31.07 9.71 -5.90
CA ASP A 192 30.18 8.81 -6.64
C ASP A 192 30.32 7.40 -6.08
N ILE A 193 29.21 6.66 -5.99
CA ILE A 193 29.17 5.30 -5.47
C ILE A 193 28.42 4.38 -6.42
N THR A 194 28.93 3.17 -6.61
CA THR A 194 28.24 2.09 -7.31
C THR A 194 28.22 0.85 -6.43
N ALA A 195 27.07 0.19 -6.32
CA ALA A 195 26.92 -1.04 -5.54
C ALA A 195 25.91 -1.99 -6.18
N GLN A 196 25.92 -3.26 -5.76
CA GLN A 196 24.98 -4.27 -6.25
C GLN A 196 23.61 -4.20 -5.56
N GLY A 197 23.54 -3.61 -4.37
CA GLY A 197 22.30 -3.41 -3.66
C GLY A 197 22.48 -2.41 -2.53
N PHE A 198 21.39 -2.07 -1.87
CA PHE A 198 21.39 -1.14 -0.75
C PHE A 198 20.33 -1.51 0.29
N ARG A 199 20.56 -1.05 1.50
CA ARG A 199 19.63 -1.12 2.63
C ARG A 199 19.72 0.18 3.40
N VAL A 200 18.58 0.80 3.63
CA VAL A 200 18.43 1.98 4.47
C VAL A 200 17.97 1.53 5.85
N VAL A 201 18.71 1.93 6.87
CA VAL A 201 18.47 1.63 8.28
C VAL A 201 18.47 2.94 9.08
N ASP A 202 18.23 2.84 10.38
CA ASP A 202 18.21 3.99 11.31
C ASP A 202 17.23 5.09 10.88
N GLN A 203 16.00 4.69 10.54
CA GLN A 203 14.90 5.60 10.19
C GLN A 203 15.19 6.49 8.97
N GLY A 204 15.99 6.00 8.03
CA GLY A 204 16.39 6.76 6.85
C GLY A 204 17.79 7.39 6.93
N ASN A 205 18.45 7.34 8.09
CA ASN A 205 19.70 8.09 8.31
C ASN A 205 20.95 7.38 7.79
N THR A 206 20.95 6.05 7.80
CA THR A 206 22.12 5.26 7.42
C THR A 206 21.80 4.44 6.18
N ILE A 207 22.62 4.61 5.13
CA ILE A 207 22.52 3.80 3.91
C ILE A 207 23.69 2.82 3.89
N VAL A 208 23.37 1.54 3.93
CA VAL A 208 24.31 0.42 3.84
C VAL A 208 24.27 -0.14 2.43
N PHE A 209 25.38 -0.06 1.72
CA PHE A 209 25.53 -0.66 0.40
C PHE A 209 25.98 -2.11 0.54
N THR A 210 25.34 -3.02 -0.20
CA THR A 210 25.58 -4.46 -0.11
C THR A 210 26.14 -5.03 -1.41
N GLY A 211 26.81 -6.19 -1.30
CA GLY A 211 27.49 -6.84 -2.42
C GLY A 211 28.78 -6.12 -2.82
N ARG A 212 29.15 -6.23 -4.09
CA ARG A 212 30.31 -5.51 -4.65
C ARG A 212 30.01 -4.02 -4.71
N SER A 213 30.79 -3.22 -4.00
CA SER A 213 30.67 -1.76 -3.93
C SER A 213 31.98 -1.08 -4.31
N HIS A 214 31.86 0.05 -5.00
CA HIS A 214 32.97 0.91 -5.37
C HIS A 214 32.59 2.35 -5.07
N LEU A 215 33.44 3.06 -4.34
CA LEU A 215 33.19 4.41 -3.87
C LEU A 215 34.36 5.30 -4.28
N LEU A 216 34.07 6.34 -5.06
CA LEU A 216 35.01 7.34 -5.50
C LEU A 216 34.77 8.63 -4.69
N LEU A 217 35.58 8.86 -3.66
CA LEU A 217 35.54 10.11 -2.91
C LEU A 217 36.18 11.23 -3.71
N LYS A 218 35.42 12.31 -3.93
CA LYS A 218 35.95 13.56 -4.48
C LYS A 218 36.55 14.35 -3.34
N GLY A 219 37.71 13.91 -2.87
CA GLY A 219 38.48 14.66 -1.88
C GLY A 219 39.05 15.93 -2.52
N THR A 220 38.76 17.09 -1.95
CA THR A 220 39.77 18.15 -1.96
C THR A 220 40.98 17.58 -1.23
N LYS A 221 42.09 17.45 -1.96
CA LYS A 221 43.39 16.95 -1.48
C LYS A 221 43.57 17.37 -0.01
N PRO A 222 43.68 16.44 0.96
CA PRO A 222 44.03 16.81 2.32
C PRO A 222 45.34 17.57 2.22
N SER A 223 45.30 18.88 2.46
CA SER A 223 46.51 19.69 2.46
C SER A 223 47.39 19.14 3.60
N PRO A 224 48.59 18.61 3.32
CA PRO A 224 49.54 18.28 4.36
C PRO A 224 50.02 19.62 4.96
N GLY A 225 49.27 20.15 5.92
CA GLY A 225 49.52 21.47 6.50
C GLY A 225 48.67 21.81 7.73
N SER A 226 47.66 21.00 8.05
CA SER A 226 47.01 21.02 9.37
C SER A 226 47.24 19.69 10.11
N ALA A 227 48.42 19.10 9.93
CA ALA A 227 49.07 18.53 11.10
C ALA A 227 49.51 19.74 11.92
N ALA A 228 48.88 19.93 13.08
CA ALA A 228 49.23 20.96 14.04
C ALA A 228 50.75 21.12 14.08
N VAL A 229 51.24 22.33 13.78
CA VAL A 229 52.49 22.80 14.36
C VAL A 229 52.31 22.54 15.86
N PRO A 230 53.07 21.63 16.50
CA PRO A 230 53.05 21.55 17.95
C PRO A 230 53.31 22.97 18.44
N PRO A 231 52.51 23.52 19.39
CA PRO A 231 52.77 24.84 19.91
C PRO A 231 54.23 24.89 20.31
N SER A 232 55.02 25.68 19.60
CA SER A 232 56.41 25.93 19.90
C SER A 232 56.46 26.34 21.36
N LEU A 233 57.09 25.51 22.18
CA LEU A 233 57.39 25.83 23.56
C LEU A 233 58.03 27.23 23.60
N PRO A 234 57.67 28.09 24.57
CA PRO A 234 58.25 29.40 24.71
C PRO A 234 59.79 29.33 24.74
N PRO A 235 60.52 30.30 24.15
CA PRO A 235 61.98 30.29 24.06
C PRO A 235 62.73 30.27 25.42
N GLU A 236 62.05 30.40 26.56
CA GLU A 236 62.66 30.40 27.89
C GLU A 236 63.15 29.02 28.39
N ILE A 237 62.61 27.90 27.88
CA ILE A 237 62.96 26.57 28.43
C ILE A 237 64.25 25.99 27.82
N SER A 238 64.65 26.48 26.65
CA SER A 238 65.89 26.05 25.96
C SER A 238 67.16 26.60 26.61
N GLU A 239 67.13 27.76 27.25
CA GLU A 239 68.32 28.33 27.91
C GLU A 239 68.62 27.65 29.26
N THR A 240 67.58 27.27 30.02
CA THR A 240 67.75 26.59 31.31
C THR A 240 68.26 25.15 31.14
N ALA A 241 67.90 24.46 30.05
CA ALA A 241 68.38 23.10 29.76
C ALA A 241 69.88 23.07 29.40
N ALA A 242 70.40 24.12 28.76
CA ALA A 242 71.81 24.21 28.40
C ALA A 242 72.72 24.51 29.63
N ALA A 243 72.22 25.25 30.63
CA ALA A 243 72.99 25.59 31.83
C ALA A 243 73.21 24.40 32.78
N VAL A 244 72.27 23.46 32.85
CA VAL A 244 72.37 22.28 33.75
C VAL A 244 73.33 21.22 33.20
N GLN A 245 73.48 21.14 31.87
CA GLN A 245 74.35 20.14 31.23
C GLN A 245 75.83 20.53 31.25
N ALA A 246 76.15 21.82 31.46
CA ALA A 246 77.52 22.30 31.65
C ALA A 246 78.04 22.12 33.09
N ALA A 247 77.17 21.88 34.08
CA ALA A 247 77.56 21.67 35.48
C ALA A 247 77.87 20.20 35.85
N ALA A 248 77.61 19.25 34.93
CA ALA A 248 77.78 17.81 35.17
C ALA A 248 79.16 17.26 34.76
N ALA A 249 80.10 18.10 34.31
CA ALA A 249 81.39 17.67 33.75
C ALA A 249 82.62 17.90 34.66
N SER A 250 82.44 18.22 35.95
CA SER A 250 83.57 18.56 36.84
C SER A 250 83.38 18.15 38.30
N HIS A 251 83.17 16.85 38.56
CA HIS A 251 83.48 16.28 39.88
C HIS A 251 84.16 14.93 39.73
N GLU A 252 85.50 14.97 39.79
CA GLU A 252 86.38 13.82 39.95
C GLU A 252 87.01 13.86 41.36
N VAL A 253 86.84 12.76 42.11
CA VAL A 253 87.72 12.17 43.16
C VAL A 253 87.69 12.90 44.53
N ILE A 254 87.44 12.26 45.70
CA ILE A 254 88.31 11.36 46.49
C ILE A 254 87.49 10.62 47.59
N GLY A 255 87.70 9.30 47.81
CA GLY A 255 87.18 8.49 48.96
C GLY A 255 87.98 8.70 50.28
N PRO A 256 87.78 7.96 51.40
CA PRO A 256 87.47 6.52 51.50
C PRO A 256 86.46 6.08 52.62
N GLU A 257 86.17 4.77 52.65
CA GLU A 257 85.65 3.81 53.70
C GLU A 257 85.33 4.23 55.16
N PRO A 258 84.69 3.38 56.01
CA PRO A 258 83.75 2.24 55.80
C PRO A 258 82.53 2.21 56.77
N ALA A 259 81.67 1.18 56.59
CA ALA A 259 80.85 0.49 57.59
C ALA A 259 79.57 1.15 58.19
N SER A 260 78.44 0.45 58.01
CA SER A 260 77.41 0.05 59.02
C SER A 260 76.09 -0.27 58.28
N VAL A 261 75.77 -1.53 58.01
CA VAL A 261 74.87 -2.37 58.82
C VAL A 261 73.55 -1.67 59.16
N VAL A 262 72.47 -2.00 58.43
CA VAL A 262 71.12 -2.18 58.97
C VAL A 262 70.40 -3.24 58.12
N ASP A 263 69.85 -4.24 58.82
CA ASP A 263 69.13 -5.43 58.34
C ASP A 263 67.91 -5.17 57.41
N PRO A 264 67.50 -6.19 56.63
CA PRO A 264 66.17 -6.22 56.01
C PRO A 264 65.14 -6.93 56.93
N PRO A 265 63.99 -6.30 57.23
CA PRO A 265 62.77 -7.03 57.53
C PRO A 265 61.83 -6.95 56.31
N THR A 266 60.94 -7.87 56.01
CA THR A 266 60.60 -9.18 56.54
C THR A 266 59.64 -9.75 55.50
N ARG A 267 59.85 -11.03 55.20
CA ARG A 267 58.95 -11.97 54.54
C ARG A 267 57.50 -11.83 55.04
N TRP A 268 56.54 -11.57 54.16
CA TRP A 268 55.14 -11.94 54.39
C TRP A 268 54.56 -12.72 53.21
N SER A 269 54.17 -13.95 53.54
CA SER A 269 53.55 -14.98 52.71
C SER A 269 52.12 -14.63 52.32
N PRO A 270 51.59 -15.18 51.21
CA PRO A 270 50.16 -15.16 50.92
C PRO A 270 49.40 -16.12 51.86
N PRO A 271 48.21 -15.78 52.37
CA PRO A 271 47.39 -16.77 53.05
C PRO A 271 46.78 -17.76 52.05
N ALA A 272 46.95 -19.04 52.38
CA ALA A 272 46.33 -20.18 51.72
C ALA A 272 44.86 -20.36 52.14
N THR A 273 44.06 -20.84 51.17
CA THR A 273 42.99 -21.85 51.27
C THR A 273 42.06 -21.89 52.49
N ALA A 274 40.77 -21.61 52.23
CA ALA A 274 39.57 -22.28 52.78
C ALA A 274 38.34 -21.66 52.08
N ALA A 275 37.23 -22.30 51.75
CA ALA A 275 36.79 -23.67 51.74
C ALA A 275 35.52 -23.73 50.86
N ARG A 276 35.33 -24.85 50.16
CA ARG A 276 34.09 -25.29 49.54
C ARG A 276 33.03 -25.55 50.62
N PRO A 277 31.74 -25.37 50.31
CA PRO A 277 30.82 -26.47 50.58
C PRO A 277 29.97 -26.85 49.37
N GLU A 278 29.64 -28.13 49.38
CA GLU A 278 28.87 -28.89 48.40
C GLU A 278 27.37 -28.55 48.32
N PRO A 279 26.68 -29.04 47.28
CA PRO A 279 25.26 -28.82 47.03
C PRO A 279 24.39 -29.84 47.78
N VAL A 280 23.17 -29.44 48.14
CA VAL A 280 22.13 -30.35 48.65
C VAL A 280 20.89 -30.26 47.76
N GLY A 281 20.46 -31.43 47.27
CA GLY A 281 19.26 -31.67 46.47
C GLY A 281 17.95 -31.34 47.20
N ARG A 282 16.87 -31.05 46.45
CA ARG A 282 15.76 -31.95 46.02
C ARG A 282 14.92 -32.46 47.22
N PRO A 283 13.58 -32.65 47.12
CA PRO A 283 12.98 -33.34 45.97
C PRO A 283 11.45 -33.18 45.65
N HIS A 284 11.03 -33.85 44.55
CA HIS A 284 9.67 -34.33 44.15
C HIS A 284 8.60 -33.25 43.80
N SER A 285 7.72 -33.40 42.81
CA SER A 285 6.99 -34.60 42.37
C SER A 285 6.34 -34.40 40.99
N THR A 286 6.33 -35.48 40.18
CA THR A 286 5.30 -35.91 39.20
C THR A 286 4.83 -34.96 38.08
N ALA A 287 4.53 -35.35 36.86
CA ALA A 287 4.64 -36.55 36.02
C ALA A 287 3.70 -36.23 34.84
N LYS A 288 4.16 -36.22 33.59
CA LYS A 288 3.43 -36.94 32.53
C LYS A 288 4.35 -37.19 31.35
N ARG A 289 4.49 -38.48 31.12
CA ARG A 289 5.22 -39.17 30.08
C ARG A 289 4.21 -39.39 28.96
N GLU A 290 4.49 -38.93 27.75
CA GLU A 290 3.86 -39.51 26.56
C GLU A 290 4.90 -39.61 25.45
N ALA A 291 4.87 -40.77 24.82
CA ALA A 291 6.00 -41.43 24.18
C ALA A 291 6.14 -41.06 22.69
N PRO A 292 7.31 -41.33 22.08
CA PRO A 292 7.45 -41.35 20.63
C PRO A 292 6.99 -42.70 20.07
N SER A 293 5.91 -42.70 19.29
CA SER A 293 5.47 -43.90 18.55
C SER A 293 6.06 -43.92 17.15
N LYS A 294 6.97 -44.87 16.92
CA LYS A 294 7.32 -45.39 15.59
C LYS A 294 6.10 -46.08 14.97
N GLY A 295 5.97 -46.03 13.65
CA GLY A 295 5.08 -46.91 12.88
C GLY A 295 5.22 -46.69 11.37
N PRO A 296 5.43 -47.73 10.53
CA PRO A 296 5.96 -47.60 9.16
C PRO A 296 4.91 -47.89 8.07
N LEU A 297 5.40 -47.95 6.81
CA LEU A 297 4.84 -48.60 5.61
C LEU A 297 4.04 -47.77 4.59
N SER A 298 4.72 -47.53 3.46
CA SER A 298 4.23 -47.71 2.08
C SER A 298 3.26 -48.90 1.93
N PRO A 299 2.27 -48.82 1.00
CA PRO A 299 2.56 -49.30 -0.35
C PRO A 299 1.94 -48.46 -1.47
N GLY A 300 2.62 -48.44 -2.62
CA GLY A 300 2.05 -48.01 -3.88
C GLY A 300 0.98 -48.98 -4.39
N LYS A 301 0.08 -48.47 -5.24
CA LYS A 301 -0.59 -49.20 -6.32
C LYS A 301 -1.27 -48.19 -7.27
N THR A 302 -0.67 -48.08 -8.45
CA THR A 302 -1.32 -48.20 -9.76
C THR A 302 -2.74 -47.64 -9.93
N LYS A 303 -2.89 -46.62 -10.78
CA LYS A 303 -4.08 -46.52 -11.65
C LYS A 303 -3.63 -46.17 -13.07
N ALA A 304 -3.38 -47.25 -13.82
CA ALA A 304 -3.60 -47.29 -15.25
C ALA A 304 -5.09 -47.61 -15.50
N ASP A 305 -5.52 -47.29 -16.71
CA ASP A 305 -6.76 -47.64 -17.42
C ASP A 305 -8.02 -46.76 -17.31
N ALA A 306 -8.31 -46.20 -18.49
CA ALA A 306 -9.53 -46.27 -19.28
C ALA A 306 -10.63 -45.21 -19.07
N GLY A 307 -10.87 -44.48 -20.16
CA GLY A 307 -11.94 -43.50 -20.37
C GLY A 307 -11.57 -42.60 -21.55
#